data_AF-A0A945EBU7-F1
#
_entry.id   AF-A0A945EBU7-F1
#
_cell.length_a   1.000
_cell.length_b   1.000
_cell.length_c   1.000
_cell.angle_alpha   90.00
_cell.angle_beta   90.00
_cell.angle_gamma   90.00
#
_symmetry.space_group_name_H-M   'P 1'
#
loop_
_entity.id
_entity.type
_entity.pdbx_description
1 polymer ?
#
loop_
_entity_poly.entity_id
_entity_poly.type
_entity_poly.pdbx_seq_one_letter_code
_entity_poly.pdbx_strand_id
1 'polypeptide(L)' 'GQRFIFQEKDGWTICTSDGSMSAHFEHSVVIRQGKADILSDFSIIDEAIKKIG' A
#
# COMPACT_ATOMS: atom_id res chain seq x y z
N GLY A 1 -10.85 -7.13 14.25
CA GLY A 1 -9.89 -7.98 13.52
C GLY A 1 -8.69 -8.23 14.41
N GLN A 2 -8.18 -9.45 14.46
CA GLN A 2 -6.90 -9.72 15.12
C GLN A 2 -5.78 -9.18 14.23
N ARG A 3 -4.87 -8.38 14.78
CA ARG A 3 -3.69 -7.87 14.07
C ARG A 3 -2.56 -8.88 14.25
N PHE A 4 -2.24 -9.63 13.20
CA PHE A 4 -1.13 -10.59 13.14
C PHE A 4 0.15 -9.93 12.58
N ILE A 5 0.42 -8.69 13.00
CA ILE A 5 1.59 -7.92 12.56
C ILE A 5 2.26 -7.24 13.75
N PHE A 6 3.56 -6.98 13.64
CA PHE A 6 4.31 -6.15 14.57
C PHE A 6 5.24 -5.19 13.80
N GLN A 7 5.63 -4.11 14.48
CA GLN A 7 6.56 -3.13 13.96
C GLN A 7 7.93 -3.34 14.61
N GLU A 8 8.98 -3.35 13.79
CA GLU A 8 10.36 -3.48 14.27
C GLU A 8 10.81 -2.25 15.06
N LYS A 9 11.93 -2.39 15.77
CA LYS A 9 12.52 -1.31 16.58
C LYS A 9 13.00 -0.11 15.76
N ASP A 10 13.14 -0.26 14.44
CA ASP A 10 13.48 0.82 13.51
C ASP A 10 12.33 1.81 13.29
N GLY A 11 11.12 1.49 13.75
CA GLY A 11 9.95 2.34 13.61
C GLY A 11 9.39 2.37 12.19
N TRP A 12 9.79 1.43 11.30
CA TRP A 12 9.38 1.44 9.90
C TRP A 12 8.98 0.06 9.37
N THR A 13 9.70 -1.00 9.75
CA THR A 13 9.49 -2.33 9.19
C THR A 13 8.28 -3.00 9.81
N ILE A 14 7.36 -3.51 8.96
CA ILE A 14 6.16 -4.25 9.38
C ILE A 14 6.31 -5.73 8.99
N CYS A 15 6.30 -6.59 10.01
CA CYS A 15 6.43 -8.03 9.87
C CYS A 15 5.11 -8.73 10.25
N THR A 16 4.75 -9.81 9.56
CA THR A 16 3.69 -10.70 10.04
C THR A 16 4.21 -11.54 11.19
N SER A 17 3.33 -11.94 12.12
CA SER A 17 3.71 -12.77 13.26
C SER A 17 4.21 -14.18 12.86
N ASP A 18 3.88 -14.64 11.66
CA ASP A 18 4.25 -15.95 11.11
C ASP A 18 5.42 -15.88 10.12
N GLY A 19 5.95 -14.69 9.82
CA GLY A 19 7.04 -14.50 8.84
C GLY A 19 6.61 -14.66 7.37
N SER A 20 5.32 -14.75 7.09
CA SER A 20 4.80 -14.68 5.72
C SER A 20 5.08 -13.32 5.06
N MET A 21 4.98 -13.29 3.73
CA MET A 21 5.22 -12.07 2.96
C MET A 21 4.23 -10.97 3.34
N SER A 22 4.76 -9.79 3.70
CA SER A 22 3.97 -8.57 3.90
C SER A 22 4.19 -7.59 2.74
N ALA A 23 3.20 -6.74 2.50
CA ALA A 23 3.33 -5.60 1.61
C ALA A 23 2.69 -4.38 2.28
N HIS A 24 3.36 -3.24 2.24
CA HIS A 24 2.83 -1.95 2.67
C HIS A 24 2.53 -1.12 1.42
N PHE A 25 1.35 -0.52 1.35
CA PHE A 25 0.99 0.43 0.29
C PHE A 25 0.48 1.73 0.90
N GLU A 26 0.83 2.84 0.26
CA GLU A 26 0.34 4.17 0.63
C GLU A 26 -0.58 4.69 -0.49
N HIS A 27 -1.78 5.13 -0.13
CA HIS A 27 -2.73 5.74 -1.05
C HIS A 27 -3.04 7.16 -0.60
N SER A 28 -2.70 8.14 -1.45
CA SER A 28 -2.84 9.56 -1.17
C SER A 28 -3.98 10.18 -1.97
N VAL A 29 -4.79 11.00 -1.29
CA VAL A 29 -5.91 11.74 -1.89
C VAL A 29 -5.89 13.19 -1.41
N VAL A 30 -6.40 14.11 -2.24
CA VAL A 30 -6.68 15.50 -1.84
C VAL A 30 -8.16 15.77 -1.94
N ILE A 31 -8.74 16.30 -0.87
CA ILE A 31 -10.15 16.70 -0.82
C ILE A 31 -10.26 18.19 -1.12
N ARG A 32 -11.06 18.54 -2.12
CA ARG A 32 -11.43 19.90 -2.51
C ARG A 32 -12.94 20.06 -2.39
N GLN A 33 -13.43 21.30 -2.46
CA GLN A 33 -14.87 21.55 -2.43
C GLN A 33 -15.55 20.85 -3.62
N GLY A 34 -16.42 19.88 -3.32
CA GLY A 34 -17.19 19.12 -4.31
C GLY A 34 -16.41 18.09 -5.13
N LYS A 35 -15.10 17.87 -4.88
CA LYS A 35 -14.28 16.92 -5.64
C LYS A 35 -13.13 16.37 -4.80
N ALA A 36 -12.82 15.09 -4.97
CA ALA A 36 -11.57 14.49 -4.51
C ALA A 36 -10.69 14.16 -5.72
N ASP A 37 -9.39 14.46 -5.63
CA ASP A 37 -8.41 13.99 -6.60
C ASP A 37 -7.55 12.89 -5.96
N ILE A 38 -7.35 11.79 -6.70
CA ILE A 38 -6.41 10.74 -6.32
C ILE A 38 -5.01 11.21 -6.72
N LEU A 39 -4.07 11.18 -5.78
CA LEU A 39 -2.69 11.62 -6.00
C LEU A 39 -1.73 10.47 -6.29
N SER A 40 -2.13 9.23 -5.97
CA SER A 40 -1.36 8.03 -6.30
C SER A 40 -1.72 7.53 -7.71
N ASP A 41 -0.77 7.57 -8.65
CA ASP A 41 -0.92 6.99 -10.00
C ASP A 41 -0.24 5.61 -10.07
N PHE A 42 -1.02 4.58 -10.40
CA PHE A 42 -0.57 3.20 -10.56
C PHE A 42 -0.69 2.68 -12.00
N SER A 43 -1.06 3.54 -12.96
CA SER A 43 -1.32 3.17 -14.35
C SER A 43 -0.15 2.42 -15.01
N ILE A 44 1.08 2.87 -14.76
CA ILE A 44 2.30 2.24 -15.29
C ILE A 44 2.46 0.79 -14.78
N ILE A 45 2.12 0.54 -13.52
CA ILE A 45 2.21 -0.80 -12.91
C ILE A 45 1.13 -1.70 -13.49
N ASP A 46 -0.09 -1.20 -13.61
CA ASP A 46 -1.21 -1.93 -14.21
C ASP A 46 -0.94 -2.31 -15.67
N GLU A 47 -0.35 -1.40 -16.45
CA GLU A 47 0.09 -1.67 -17.82
C GLU A 47 1.19 -2.72 -17.88
N ALA A 48 2.13 -2.72 -16.94
CA ALA A 48 3.19 -3.72 -16.88
C ALA A 48 2.64 -5.11 -16.55
N ILE A 49 1.71 -5.22 -15.58
CA ILE A 49 1.05 -6.48 -15.22
C ILE A 49 0.26 -7.04 -16.40
N LYS A 50 -0.48 -6.20 -17.13
CA LYS A 50 -1.24 -6.61 -18.33
C LYS A 50 -0.38 -7.15 -19.46
N LYS A 51 0.92 -6.80 -19.53
CA LYS A 51 1.85 -7.31 -20.56
C LYS A 51 2.45 -8.67 -20.21
N ILE A 52 2.34 -9.09 -18.94
CA ILE A 52 2.90 -10.34 -18.43
C ILE A 52 1.83 -11.45 -18.39
N GLY A 53 0.54 -11.08 -18.27
CA GLY A 53 -0.61 -11.99 -18.35
C GLY A 53 -1.08 -12.20 -19.79
#